data_AF-A0A2N9NKU9-F1
#
_entry.id   AF-A0A2N9NKU9-F1
#
_cell.length_a   1.000
_cell.length_b   1.000
_cell.length_c   1.000
_cell.angle_alpha   90.00
_cell.angle_beta   90.00
_cell.angle_gamma   90.00
#
_symmetry.space_group_name_H-M   'P 1'
#
loop_
_entity.id
_entity.type
_entity.pdbx_description
1 polymer ?
#
loop_
_entity_poly.entity_id
_entity_poly.type
_entity_poly.pdbx_seq_one_letter_code
_entity_poly.pdbx_strand_id
1 'polypeptide(L)'
;MKMRYSMLLLLSGAAWFLIAGVFGYAIPVMGGMWFRYLVCAVLTSFIVGISFRVPILRWSGWRWYVLPLLTLLAGTTLFGFLLPCAWALTDSLDNEAFWKLPLAVVFYSMTFYLVPLYPLALLTQHLLRRGMRGGGAELAASPNGRPAEPPDKSGLVGGRHR
;
A
#
# COMPACT_ATOMS: atom_id res chain seq x y z
N MET A 1 1.65 6.24 -15.07
CA MET A 1 2.07 5.56 -13.82
C MET A 1 1.24 5.92 -12.58
N LYS A 2 0.95 7.21 -12.30
CA LYS A 2 0.21 7.61 -11.08
C LYS A 2 -1.18 6.96 -10.95
N MET A 3 -1.97 6.94 -12.03
CA MET A 3 -3.34 6.40 -12.04
C MET A 3 -3.39 4.88 -11.77
N ARG A 4 -2.48 4.10 -12.36
CA ARG A 4 -2.35 2.65 -12.12
C ARG A 4 -1.98 2.34 -10.66
N TYR A 5 -1.08 3.13 -10.08
CA TYR A 5 -0.72 2.96 -8.67
C TYR A 5 -1.90 3.26 -7.74
N SER A 6 -2.63 4.35 -7.99
CA SER A 6 -3.83 4.68 -7.23
C SER A 6 -4.91 3.60 -7.33
N MET A 7 -5.12 3.00 -8.51
CA MET A 7 -6.05 1.86 -8.67
C MET A 7 -5.60 0.63 -7.86
N LEU A 8 -4.30 0.29 -7.89
CA LEU A 8 -3.78 -0.83 -7.08
C LEU A 8 -3.90 -0.55 -5.57
N LEU A 9 -3.72 0.70 -5.14
CA LEU A 9 -3.94 1.12 -3.75
C LEU A 9 -5.41 1.04 -3.34
N LEU A 10 -6.33 1.41 -4.23
CA LEU A 10 -7.77 1.28 -4.01
C LEU A 10 -8.16 -0.20 -3.89
N LEU A 11 -7.69 -1.04 -4.82
CA LEU A 11 -7.98 -2.48 -4.84
C LEU A 11 -7.41 -3.18 -3.60
N SER A 12 -6.16 -2.87 -3.24
CA SER A 12 -5.55 -3.40 -2.02
C SER A 12 -6.27 -2.88 -0.78
N GLY A 13 -6.61 -1.60 -0.70
CA GLY A 13 -7.37 -1.03 0.41
C GLY A 13 -8.72 -1.72 0.61
N ALA A 14 -9.45 -1.98 -0.48
CA ALA A 14 -10.69 -2.74 -0.45
C ALA A 14 -10.48 -4.21 -0.02
N ALA A 15 -9.43 -4.88 -0.51
CA ALA A 15 -9.10 -6.23 -0.08
C ALA A 15 -8.73 -6.30 1.41
N TRP A 16 -7.95 -5.34 1.89
CA TRP A 16 -7.60 -5.20 3.31
C TRP A 16 -8.81 -4.89 4.18
N PHE A 17 -9.76 -4.09 3.68
CA PHE A 17 -11.05 -3.88 4.33
C PHE A 17 -11.85 -5.18 4.44
N LEU A 18 -11.93 -5.98 3.37
CA LEU A 18 -12.63 -7.28 3.42
C LEU A 18 -11.98 -8.23 4.43
N ILE A 19 -10.65 -8.29 4.46
CA ILE A 19 -9.91 -9.08 5.43
C ILE A 19 -10.20 -8.61 6.86
N ALA A 20 -10.11 -7.31 7.13
CA ALA A 20 -10.45 -6.73 8.42
C ALA A 20 -11.93 -6.94 8.78
N GLY A 21 -12.81 -6.91 7.79
CA GLY A 21 -14.24 -7.23 7.91
C GLY A 21 -14.46 -8.68 8.30
N VAL A 22 -13.72 -9.64 7.73
CA VAL A 22 -13.80 -11.06 8.10
C VAL A 22 -13.23 -11.32 9.49
N PHE A 23 -12.06 -10.77 9.82
CA PHE A 23 -11.51 -10.86 11.18
C PHE A 23 -12.37 -10.12 12.21
N GLY A 24 -13.06 -9.06 11.78
CA GLY A 24 -13.94 -8.24 12.61
C GLY A 24 -15.40 -8.70 12.64
N TYR A 25 -15.85 -9.60 11.76
CA TYR A 25 -17.24 -10.10 11.73
C TYR A 25 -17.57 -10.96 12.96
N ALA A 26 -16.54 -11.41 13.68
CA ALA A 26 -16.69 -11.98 15.02
C ALA A 26 -17.12 -10.94 16.08
N ILE A 27 -17.10 -9.64 15.76
CA ILE A 27 -17.50 -8.54 16.64
C ILE A 27 -18.86 -7.99 16.13
N PRO A 28 -19.96 -8.17 16.87
CA PRO A 28 -21.34 -7.86 16.42
C PRO A 28 -21.64 -6.37 16.17
N VAL A 29 -20.66 -5.48 16.31
CA VAL A 29 -20.78 -4.02 16.13
C VAL A 29 -20.65 -3.59 14.65
N MET A 30 -20.28 -4.51 13.74
CA MET A 30 -19.97 -4.23 12.33
C MET A 30 -21.18 -3.87 11.44
N GLY A 31 -22.41 -4.21 11.82
CA GLY A 31 -23.57 -4.13 10.91
C GLY A 31 -24.01 -2.71 10.51
N GLY A 32 -23.99 -1.77 11.47
CA GLY A 32 -24.55 -0.42 11.26
C GLY A 32 -23.59 0.60 10.64
N MET A 33 -22.28 0.38 10.75
CA MET A 33 -21.27 1.41 10.42
C MET A 33 -20.30 1.00 9.30
N TRP A 34 -20.59 -0.10 8.60
CA TRP A 34 -19.72 -0.71 7.57
C TRP A 34 -19.17 0.31 6.55
N PHE A 35 -19.98 1.29 6.14
CA PHE A 35 -19.56 2.34 5.20
C PHE A 35 -18.44 3.22 5.79
N ARG A 36 -18.52 3.59 7.06
CA ARG A 36 -17.48 4.38 7.74
C ARG A 36 -16.17 3.60 7.85
N TYR A 37 -16.27 2.30 8.16
CA TYR A 37 -15.10 1.43 8.18
C TYR A 37 -14.46 1.30 6.80
N LEU A 38 -15.27 1.15 5.74
CA LEU A 38 -14.78 1.11 4.36
C LEU A 38 -14.03 2.40 4.00
N VAL A 39 -14.62 3.55 4.30
CA VAL A 39 -13.99 4.85 4.05
C VAL A 39 -12.68 4.99 4.84
N CYS A 40 -12.66 4.61 6.12
CA CYS A 40 -11.45 4.65 6.95
C CYS A 40 -10.35 3.72 6.40
N ALA A 41 -10.71 2.52 5.96
CA ALA A 41 -9.77 1.56 5.38
C ALA A 41 -9.20 2.05 4.04
N VAL A 42 -10.04 2.62 3.18
CA VAL A 42 -9.61 3.20 1.90
C VAL A 42 -8.66 4.38 2.15
N LEU A 43 -9.04 5.32 3.03
CA LEU A 43 -8.19 6.46 3.39
C LEU A 43 -6.84 6.01 3.96
N THR A 44 -6.87 5.05 4.89
CA THR A 44 -5.65 4.47 5.48
C THR A 44 -4.76 3.85 4.41
N SER A 45 -5.33 3.05 3.50
CA SER A 45 -4.59 2.43 2.39
C SER A 45 -3.94 3.48 1.48
N PHE A 46 -4.65 4.58 1.19
CA PHE A 46 -4.06 5.68 0.42
C PHE A 46 -2.91 6.37 1.16
N ILE A 47 -3.10 6.70 2.45
CA ILE A 47 -2.07 7.40 3.25
C ILE A 47 -0.82 6.53 3.39
N VAL A 48 -0.97 5.26 3.78
CA VAL A 48 0.13 4.31 3.90
C VAL A 48 0.74 4.03 2.52
N GLY A 49 -0.10 3.80 1.52
CA GLY A 49 0.34 3.56 0.15
C GLY A 49 1.18 4.68 -0.44
N ILE A 50 0.81 5.94 -0.22
CA ILE A 50 1.59 7.10 -0.67
C ILE A 50 2.87 7.22 0.15
N SER A 51 2.78 7.15 1.49
CA SER A 51 3.92 7.28 2.40
C SER A 51 5.01 6.24 2.14
N PHE A 52 4.62 4.99 1.87
CA PHE A 52 5.55 3.89 1.64
C PHE A 52 5.84 3.61 0.16
N ARG A 53 5.32 4.41 -0.79
CA ARG A 53 5.55 4.21 -2.23
C ARG A 53 7.02 4.14 -2.61
N VAL A 54 7.83 5.09 -2.12
CA VAL A 54 9.27 5.16 -2.42
C VAL A 54 10.02 3.99 -1.80
N PRO A 55 9.83 3.67 -0.50
CA PRO A 55 10.34 2.44 0.10
C PRO A 55 9.97 1.17 -0.66
N ILE A 56 8.71 0.98 -1.08
CA ILE A 56 8.24 -0.20 -1.84
C ILE A 56 9.01 -0.37 -3.17
N LEU A 57 9.35 0.74 -3.84
CA LEU A 57 10.05 0.68 -5.12
C LEU A 57 11.56 0.45 -4.96
N ARG A 58 12.16 1.14 -3.99
CA ARG A 58 13.62 1.30 -3.90
C ARG A 58 14.27 0.36 -2.89
N TRP A 59 13.58 -0.05 -1.83
CA TRP A 59 14.21 -0.89 -0.80
C TRP A 59 14.39 -2.34 -1.30
N SER A 60 15.47 -2.96 -0.85
CA SER A 60 15.91 -4.31 -1.19
C SER A 60 16.68 -4.93 -0.02
N GLY A 61 16.92 -6.25 -0.08
CA GLY A 61 17.63 -6.98 0.98
C GLY A 61 16.86 -7.01 2.30
N TRP A 62 17.55 -6.89 3.44
CA TRP A 62 16.94 -6.96 4.77
C TRP A 62 15.84 -5.91 4.98
N ARG A 63 16.02 -4.70 4.43
CA ARG A 63 15.04 -3.60 4.52
C ARG A 63 13.70 -3.94 3.88
N TRP A 64 13.68 -4.84 2.90
CA TRP A 64 12.45 -5.31 2.27
C TRP A 64 11.57 -6.12 3.23
N TYR A 65 12.17 -6.91 4.11
CA TYR A 65 11.44 -7.73 5.09
C TYR A 65 10.96 -6.92 6.31
N VAL A 66 11.60 -5.78 6.59
CA VAL A 66 11.12 -4.85 7.64
C VAL A 66 9.94 -4.01 7.14
N LEU A 67 9.81 -3.84 5.83
CA LEU A 67 8.78 -3.00 5.22
C LEU A 67 7.34 -3.44 5.55
N PRO A 68 6.95 -4.73 5.47
CA PRO A 68 5.62 -5.20 5.86
C PRO A 68 5.25 -4.82 7.29
N LEU A 69 6.19 -4.99 8.23
CA LEU A 69 6.00 -4.61 9.64
C LEU A 69 5.71 -3.12 9.78
N LEU A 70 6.51 -2.28 9.13
CA LEU A 70 6.30 -0.82 9.16
C LEU A 70 4.97 -0.41 8.53
N THR A 71 4.58 -1.03 7.42
CA THR A 71 3.30 -0.73 6.77
C THR A 71 2.11 -1.23 7.58
N LEU A 72 2.22 -2.38 8.25
CA LEU A 72 1.18 -2.89 9.14
C LEU A 72 1.05 -2.00 10.37
N LEU A 73 2.17 -1.58 10.97
CA LEU A 73 2.16 -0.68 12.12
C LEU A 73 1.52 0.66 11.76
N ALA A 74 1.95 1.26 10.64
CA ALA A 74 1.37 2.51 10.16
C ALA A 74 -0.11 2.35 9.80
N GLY A 75 -0.50 1.27 9.13
CA GLY A 75 -1.89 1.03 8.73
C GLY A 75 -2.81 0.79 9.92
N THR A 76 -2.40 -0.05 10.87
CA THR A 76 -3.21 -0.38 12.05
C THR A 76 -3.32 0.78 13.02
N THR A 77 -2.26 1.59 13.18
CA THR A 77 -2.32 2.83 13.97
C THR A 77 -3.24 3.86 13.31
N LEU A 78 -3.05 4.18 12.02
CA LEU A 78 -3.91 5.13 11.30
C LEU A 78 -5.38 4.69 11.33
N PHE A 79 -5.66 3.44 10.98
CA PHE A 79 -7.02 2.90 11.01
C PHE A 79 -7.60 2.90 12.42
N GLY A 80 -6.81 2.47 13.41
CA GLY A 80 -7.19 2.43 14.81
C GLY A 80 -7.54 3.80 15.40
N PHE A 81 -6.95 4.89 14.89
CA PHE A 81 -7.31 6.27 15.28
C PHE A 81 -8.42 6.88 14.42
N LEU A 82 -8.42 6.64 13.11
CA LEU A 82 -9.45 7.14 12.19
C LEU A 82 -10.84 6.63 12.57
N LEU A 83 -10.92 5.37 13.01
CA LEU A 83 -12.18 4.74 13.35
C LEU A 83 -12.90 5.38 14.55
N PRO A 84 -12.29 5.50 15.76
CA PRO A 84 -12.92 6.19 16.89
C PRO A 84 -13.12 7.69 16.63
N CYS A 85 -12.28 8.35 15.83
CA CYS A 85 -12.55 9.72 15.36
C CYS A 85 -13.83 9.80 14.52
N ALA A 86 -14.00 8.88 13.57
CA ALA A 86 -15.22 8.81 12.75
C ALA A 86 -16.46 8.50 13.61
N TRP A 87 -16.30 7.69 14.66
CA TRP A 87 -17.36 7.43 15.64
C TRP A 87 -17.67 8.64 16.52
N ALA A 88 -16.67 9.32 17.09
CA ALA A 88 -16.88 10.49 17.94
C ALA A 88 -17.59 11.65 17.22
N LEU A 89 -17.43 11.76 15.90
CA LEU A 89 -18.12 12.73 15.06
C LEU A 89 -19.62 12.44 14.86
N THR A 90 -20.08 11.23 15.19
CA THR A 90 -21.40 10.74 14.78
C THR A 90 -22.21 10.11 15.91
N ASP A 91 -21.56 9.60 16.94
CA ASP A 91 -22.13 9.19 18.22
C ASP A 91 -21.25 9.75 19.34
N SER A 92 -21.85 10.11 20.47
CA SER A 92 -21.11 10.53 21.66
C SER A 92 -20.36 9.34 22.27
N LEU A 93 -19.17 9.05 21.73
CA LEU A 93 -18.32 7.96 22.21
C LEU A 93 -17.77 8.30 23.61
N ASP A 94 -17.82 7.34 24.52
CA ASP A 94 -17.20 7.48 25.84
C ASP A 94 -15.68 7.71 25.70
N ASN A 95 -15.14 8.70 26.41
CA ASN A 95 -13.74 9.12 26.30
C ASN A 95 -12.74 7.99 26.61
N GLU A 96 -13.11 7.03 27.46
CA GLU A 96 -12.27 5.86 27.73
C GLU A 96 -12.19 4.89 26.56
N ALA A 97 -13.29 4.72 25.80
CA ALA A 97 -13.33 3.83 24.65
C ALA A 97 -12.49 4.39 23.49
N PHE A 98 -12.38 5.71 23.39
CA PHE A 98 -11.63 6.40 22.35
C PHE A 98 -10.14 6.00 22.30
N TRP A 99 -9.50 5.82 23.47
CA TRP A 99 -8.07 5.48 23.54
C TRP A 99 -7.80 3.97 23.61
N LYS A 100 -8.73 3.20 24.19
CA LYS A 100 -8.61 1.74 24.31
C LYS A 100 -8.71 1.05 22.94
N LEU A 101 -9.54 1.56 22.03
CA LEU A 101 -9.76 0.97 20.70
C LEU A 101 -8.53 0.99 19.78
N PRO A 102 -7.88 2.14 19.53
CA PRO A 102 -6.66 2.18 18.72
C PRO A 102 -5.59 1.27 19.27
N LEU A 103 -5.43 1.27 20.60
CA LEU A 103 -4.39 0.53 21.30
C LEU A 103 -4.65 -0.98 21.21
N ALA A 104 -5.90 -1.41 21.35
CA ALA A 104 -6.30 -2.80 21.12
C ALA A 104 -6.06 -3.21 19.65
N VAL A 105 -6.47 -2.39 18.68
CA VAL A 105 -6.27 -2.69 17.25
C VAL A 105 -4.79 -2.90 16.92
N VAL A 106 -3.92 -2.01 17.41
CA VAL A 106 -2.46 -2.12 17.21
C VAL A 106 -1.90 -3.34 17.94
N PHE A 107 -2.28 -3.55 19.20
CA PHE A 107 -1.78 -4.68 19.99
C PHE A 107 -2.17 -6.02 19.35
N TYR A 108 -3.45 -6.23 19.04
CA TYR A 108 -3.94 -7.47 18.44
C TYR A 108 -3.33 -7.73 17.07
N SER A 109 -3.18 -6.69 16.24
CA SER A 109 -2.59 -6.83 14.91
C SER A 109 -1.10 -7.17 14.94
N MET A 110 -0.35 -6.62 15.91
CA MET A 110 1.09 -6.85 16.04
C MET A 110 1.45 -8.12 16.82
N THR A 111 0.52 -8.69 17.57
CA THR A 111 0.76 -9.89 18.39
C THR A 111 0.04 -11.11 17.83
N PHE A 112 -1.29 -11.11 17.83
CA PHE A 112 -2.11 -12.27 17.49
C PHE A 112 -2.26 -12.46 15.98
N TYR A 113 -2.48 -11.38 15.24
CA TYR A 113 -2.70 -11.45 13.79
C TYR A 113 -1.43 -11.24 12.97
N LEU A 114 -0.27 -11.06 13.60
CA LEU A 114 0.96 -10.79 12.86
C LEU A 114 1.32 -11.95 11.91
N VAL A 115 1.16 -13.19 12.37
CA VAL A 115 1.48 -14.41 11.60
C VAL A 115 0.71 -14.46 10.27
N PRO A 116 -0.62 -14.25 10.22
CA PRO A 116 -1.33 -14.15 8.94
C PRO A 116 -1.15 -12.79 8.24
N LEU A 117 -1.08 -11.67 8.95
CA LEU A 117 -1.05 -10.34 8.32
C LEU A 117 0.28 -10.00 7.67
N TYR A 118 1.39 -10.47 8.23
CA TYR A 118 2.73 -10.23 7.69
C TYR A 118 2.91 -10.79 6.26
N PRO A 119 2.63 -12.08 5.95
CA PRO A 119 2.76 -12.59 4.60
C PRO A 119 1.77 -11.93 3.63
N LEU A 120 0.57 -11.56 4.09
CA LEU A 120 -0.40 -10.77 3.31
C LEU A 120 0.14 -9.38 2.95
N ALA A 121 0.77 -8.69 3.91
CA ALA A 121 1.40 -7.39 3.68
C ALA A 121 2.60 -7.51 2.71
N LEU A 122 3.43 -8.54 2.89
CA LEU A 122 4.53 -8.84 1.97
C LEU A 122 4.02 -9.13 0.55
N LEU A 123 2.97 -9.94 0.41
CA LEU A 123 2.33 -10.23 -0.87
C LEU A 123 1.79 -8.95 -1.51
N THR A 124 1.08 -8.12 -0.74
CA THR A 124 0.54 -6.84 -1.23
C THR A 124 1.65 -5.94 -1.76
N GLN A 125 2.75 -5.79 -1.01
CA GLN A 125 3.91 -5.00 -1.43
C GLN A 125 4.59 -5.58 -2.67
N HIS A 126 4.69 -6.90 -2.76
CA HIS A 126 5.24 -7.59 -3.92
C HIS A 126 4.39 -7.35 -5.17
N LEU A 127 3.07 -7.48 -5.07
CA LEU A 127 2.12 -7.21 -6.15
C LEU A 127 2.14 -5.74 -6.57
N LEU A 128 2.19 -4.80 -5.62
CA LEU A 128 2.32 -3.38 -5.90
C LEU A 128 3.63 -3.08 -6.65
N ARG A 129 4.75 -3.64 -6.20
CA ARG A 129 6.05 -3.46 -6.86
C ARG A 129 6.07 -4.07 -8.25
N ARG A 130 5.49 -5.27 -8.44
CA ARG A 130 5.39 -5.94 -9.74
C ARG A 130 4.47 -5.18 -10.69
N GLY A 131 3.30 -4.74 -10.23
CA GLY A 131 2.34 -3.97 -11.02
C GLY A 131 2.89 -2.60 -11.47
N MET A 132 3.71 -1.95 -10.65
CA MET A 132 4.41 -0.72 -11.03
C MET A 132 5.51 -0.94 -12.06
N ARG A 133 6.22 -2.08 -12.03
CA ARG A 133 7.30 -2.42 -12.97
C ARG A 133 6.78 -3.00 -14.29
N GLY A 134 5.75 -3.84 -14.25
CA GLY A 134 5.16 -4.49 -15.43
C GLY A 134 4.53 -3.52 -16.42
N GLY A 135 4.04 -2.37 -15.96
CA GLY A 135 3.55 -1.31 -16.86
C GLY A 135 4.61 -0.61 -17.70
N GLY A 136 5.91 -0.79 -17.40
CA GLY A 136 6.99 -0.30 -18.26
C GLY A 136 7.25 -1.19 -19.48
N ALA A 137 6.99 -2.49 -19.36
CA ALA A 137 7.17 -3.45 -20.45
C ALA A 137 6.03 -3.36 -21.48
N GLU A 138 4.78 -3.15 -21.04
CA GLU A 138 3.64 -2.90 -21.95
C GLU A 138 3.75 -1.57 -22.71
N LEU A 139 4.36 -0.54 -22.10
CA LEU A 139 4.60 0.74 -22.79
C LEU A 139 5.78 0.67 -23.78
N ALA A 140 6.73 -0.25 -23.57
CA ALA A 140 7.78 -0.57 -24.54
C ALA A 140 7.28 -1.48 -25.69
N ALA A 141 6.15 -2.17 -25.50
CA ALA A 141 5.47 -2.99 -26.49
C ALA A 141 4.34 -2.26 -27.25
N SER A 142 4.30 -0.92 -27.18
CA SER A 142 3.44 -0.10 -28.03
C SER A 142 4.03 -0.07 -29.46
N PRO A 143 3.23 -0.34 -30.52
CA PRO A 143 3.73 -0.67 -31.86
C PRO A 143 4.35 0.50 -32.65
N ASN A 144 4.63 1.64 -32.02
CA ASN A 144 5.47 2.70 -32.59
C ASN A 144 6.92 2.63 -32.08
N GLY A 145 7.44 1.40 -31.99
CA GLY A 145 8.84 1.15 -31.69
C GLY A 145 9.73 1.67 -32.82
N ARG A 146 10.27 2.88 -32.67
CA ARG A 146 11.56 3.19 -33.27
C ARG A 146 12.63 2.45 -32.48
N PRO A 147 13.39 1.52 -33.08
CA PRO A 147 14.61 1.05 -32.46
C PRO A 147 15.51 2.26 -32.21
N ALA A 148 16.14 2.30 -31.04
CA ALA A 148 17.27 3.18 -30.83
C ALA A 148 18.35 2.77 -31.84
N GLU A 149 18.54 3.57 -32.88
CA GLU A 149 19.70 3.44 -33.75
C GLU A 149 20.95 3.56 -32.87
N PRO A 150 21.89 2.59 -32.95
CA PRO A 150 23.19 2.75 -32.32
C PRO A 150 23.88 3.96 -32.96
N PRO A 151 24.63 4.77 -32.18
CA PRO A 151 25.40 5.86 -32.76
C PRO A 151 26.39 5.29 -33.77
N ASP A 152 26.19 5.69 -35.02
CA ASP A 152 27.06 5.40 -36.13
C ASP A 152 28.48 5.89 -35.80
N LYS A 153 29.42 4.96 -35.66
CA LYS A 153 30.85 5.25 -35.47
C LYS A 153 31.57 5.38 -36.82
N SER A 154 30.87 5.69 -37.91
CA SER A 154 31.49 6.07 -39.18
C SER A 154 31.66 7.59 -39.28
N GLY A 155 32.63 8.16 -38.56
CA GLY A 155 32.81 9.62 -38.56
C GLY A 155 34.11 10.21 -38.02
N LEU A 156 35.14 9.41 -37.70
CA LEU A 156 36.43 9.94 -37.25
C LEU A 156 37.62 9.14 -37.80
N VAL A 157 37.71 9.01 -39.13
CA VAL A 157 39.02 8.87 -39.80
C VAL A 157 38.97 9.73 -41.06
N GLY A 158 39.22 11.02 -40.87
CA GLY A 158 39.30 12.01 -41.92
C GLY A 158 40.43 13.00 -41.65
N GLY A 159 41.63 12.62 -42.09
CA GLY A 159 42.61 13.57 -42.64
C GLY A 159 43.64 14.20 -41.71
N ARG A 160 44.92 13.95 -42.04
CA ARG A 160 45.94 14.91 -42.55
C ARG A 160 47.28 14.93 -41.80
N HIS A 161 48.33 14.75 -42.62
CA HIS A 161 49.67 15.37 -42.57
C HIS A 161 50.55 14.99 -41.37
N ARG A 162 51.79 14.50 -41.52
CA ARG A 162 52.87 14.69 -42.51
C ARG A 162 53.76 13.45 -42.53
#